data_AF-A0A9D8Q4F1-F1
#
_entry.id   AF-A0A9D8Q4F1-F1
#
_cell.length_a   1.000
_cell.length_b   1.000
_cell.length_c   1.000
_cell.angle_alpha   90.00
_cell.angle_beta   90.00
_cell.angle_gamma   90.00
#
_symmetry.space_group_name_H-M   'P 1'
#
loop_
_entity.id
_entity.type
_entity.pdbx_description
1 polymer ?
#
loop_
_entity_poly.entity_id
_entity_poly.type
_entity_poly.pdbx_seq_one_letter_code
_entity_poly.pdbx_strand_id
1 'polypeptide(L)' 'MQTYDPHKSTTEVRQGSRRMLNFRVLVWSLLAVILAFGLVYLFFYLFNSPPPNTTTGV' A
#
# COMPACT_ATOMS: atom_id res chain seq x y z
N MET A 1 -24.36 -20.78 29.08
CA MET A 1 -23.42 -20.59 27.96
C MET A 1 -22.17 -21.38 28.32
N GLN A 2 -21.66 -22.25 27.44
CA GLN A 2 -20.36 -22.90 27.69
C GLN A 2 -19.27 -21.83 27.56
N THR A 3 -18.56 -21.55 28.66
CA THR A 3 -17.56 -20.46 28.75
C THR A 3 -16.31 -20.73 27.93
N TYR A 4 -16.04 -21.99 27.60
CA TYR A 4 -14.88 -22.42 26.83
C TYR A 4 -15.27 -23.53 25.86
N ASP A 5 -14.96 -23.32 24.59
CA ASP A 5 -15.04 -24.34 23.54
C ASP A 5 -13.61 -24.62 23.04
N PRO A 6 -13.04 -25.80 23.34
CA PRO A 6 -11.68 -26.16 22.93
C PRO A 6 -11.51 -26.30 21.41
N HIS A 7 -12.61 -26.42 20.65
CA HIS A 7 -12.56 -26.53 19.20
C HIS A 7 -12.50 -25.16 18.50
N LYS A 8 -12.64 -24.07 19.26
CA LYS A 8 -12.63 -22.71 18.72
C LYS A 8 -11.22 -22.27 18.38
N SER A 9 -11.03 -21.75 17.17
CA SER A 9 -9.71 -21.22 16.78
C SER A 9 -9.35 -19.97 17.58
N THR A 10 -8.06 -19.71 17.77
CA THR A 10 -7.57 -18.51 18.47
C THR A 10 -8.09 -17.20 17.86
N THR A 11 -8.24 -17.16 16.54
CA THR A 11 -8.85 -16.04 15.82
C THR A 11 -10.30 -15.82 16.22
N GLU A 12 -11.07 -16.89 16.36
CA GLU A 12 -12.50 -16.84 16.65
C GLU A 12 -12.80 -16.55 18.13
N VAL A 13 -11.95 -17.03 19.05
CA VAL A 13 -11.99 -16.63 20.48
C VAL A 13 -11.75 -15.12 20.62
N ARG A 14 -10.86 -14.56 19.79
CA ARG A 14 -10.55 -13.12 19.75
C ARG A 14 -11.50 -12.30 18.88
N GLN A 15 -12.61 -12.89 18.42
CA GLN A 15 -13.60 -12.27 17.54
C GLN A 15 -12.99 -11.68 16.25
N GLY A 16 -11.85 -12.22 15.81
CA GLY A 16 -11.16 -11.81 14.59
C GLY A 16 -11.81 -12.41 13.34
N SER A 17 -11.62 -11.74 12.19
CA SER A 17 -12.07 -12.24 10.89
C SER A 17 -10.95 -13.01 10.19
N ARG A 18 -11.16 -14.31 9.93
CA ARG A 18 -10.23 -15.15 9.17
C ARG A 18 -10.03 -14.69 7.72
N ARG A 19 -11.03 -13.99 7.15
CA ARG A 19 -10.97 -13.47 5.78
C ARG A 19 -10.11 -12.21 5.64
N MET A 20 -9.82 -11.51 6.75
CA MET A 20 -8.94 -10.35 6.83
C MET A 20 -9.21 -9.27 5.75
N LEU A 21 -10.49 -9.03 5.40
CA LEU A 21 -10.84 -8.17 4.26
C LEU A 21 -10.35 -6.73 4.43
N ASN A 22 -10.40 -6.16 5.64
CA ASN A 22 -9.89 -4.80 5.89
C ASN A 22 -8.38 -4.69 5.66
N PHE A 23 -7.61 -5.70 6.10
CA PHE A 23 -6.17 -5.74 5.87
C PHE A 23 -5.85 -5.88 4.38
N ARG A 24 -6.61 -6.70 3.65
CA ARG A 24 -6.48 -6.83 2.19
C ARG A 24 -6.75 -5.49 1.50
N VAL A 25 -7.83 -4.79 1.85
CA VAL A 25 -8.15 -3.47 1.30
C VAL A 25 -7.04 -2.45 1.62
N LEU A 26 -6.53 -2.45 2.86
CA LEU A 26 -5.42 -1.58 3.26
C LEU A 26 -4.18 -1.81 2.40
N VAL A 27 -3.79 -3.08 2.20
CA VAL A 27 -2.61 -3.43 1.39
C VAL A 27 -2.81 -3.03 -0.07
N TRP A 28 -3.94 -3.38 -0.68
CA TRP A 28 -4.20 -3.06 -2.09
C TRP A 28 -4.33 -1.56 -2.35
N SER A 29 -4.97 -0.81 -1.45
CA SER A 29 -5.08 0.65 -1.58
C SER A 29 -3.72 1.34 -1.42
N LEU A 30 -2.90 0.90 -0.47
CA LEU A 30 -1.54 1.43 -0.30
C LEU A 30 -0.68 1.17 -1.55
N LEU A 31 -0.71 -0.05 -2.09
CA LEU A 31 0.01 -0.39 -3.31
C LEU A 31 -0.46 0.45 -4.51
N ALA A 32 -1.77 0.67 -4.66
CA ALA A 32 -2.31 1.50 -5.72
C ALA A 32 -1.82 2.95 -5.63
N VAL A 33 -1.79 3.53 -4.43
CA VAL A 33 -1.28 4.90 -4.21
C VAL A 33 0.21 4.98 -4.55
N ILE A 34 1.03 4.05 -4.05
CA ILE A 34 2.46 4.00 -4.34
C ILE A 34 2.70 3.88 -5.85
N LEU A 35 1.95 3.00 -6.52
CA LEU A 35 2.09 2.78 -7.96
C LEU A 35 1.66 4.01 -8.76
N ALA A 36 0.58 4.69 -8.36
CA ALA A 36 0.14 5.93 -9.01
C ALA A 36 1.21 7.03 -8.93
N PHE A 37 1.74 7.31 -7.73
CA PHE A 37 2.80 8.31 -7.56
C PHE A 37 4.11 7.89 -8.24
N GLY A 38 4.48 6.61 -8.19
CA GLY A 38 5.65 6.08 -8.88
C GLY A 38 5.56 6.25 -10.40
N LEU A 39 4.39 6.01 -10.99
CA LEU A 39 4.15 6.24 -12.42
C LEU A 39 4.22 7.71 -12.79
N VAL A 40 3.62 8.60 -11.98
CA VAL A 40 3.72 10.06 -12.20
C VAL A 40 5.18 10.50 -12.17
N TYR A 41 5.93 10.10 -11.13
CA TYR A 41 7.35 10.41 -11.01
C TYR A 41 8.15 9.90 -12.22
N LEU A 42 7.96 8.64 -12.59
CA LEU A 42 8.64 8.03 -13.73
C LEU A 42 8.35 8.76 -15.04
N PHE A 43 7.10 9.16 -15.26
CA PHE A 43 6.71 9.93 -16.44
C PHE A 43 7.46 11.27 -16.51
N PHE A 44 7.49 12.03 -15.42
CA PHE A 44 8.21 13.31 -15.40
C PHE A 44 9.72 13.12 -15.55
N TYR A 45 10.29 12.11 -14.91
CA TYR A 45 11.71 11.80 -15.03
C TYR A 45 12.11 11.47 -16.49
N LEU A 46 11.32 10.63 -17.17
CA LEU A 46 11.64 10.21 -18.54
C LEU A 46 11.30 11.24 -19.61
N PHE A 47 10.22 12.02 -19.44
CA PHE A 47 9.67 12.84 -20.51
C PHE A 47 9.69 14.35 -20.27
N ASN A 48 10.04 14.81 -19.05
CA ASN A 48 10.01 16.24 -18.68
C ASN A 48 11.28 16.69 -17.94
N SER A 49 12.43 16.06 -18.21
CA SER A 49 13.71 16.56 -17.70
C SER A 49 14.01 17.94 -18.31
N PRO A 50 14.16 19.02 -17.50
CA PRO A 50 14.57 20.31 -18.04
C PRO A 50 15.95 20.19 -18.71
N PRO A 51 16.21 20.92 -19.80
CA PRO A 51 17.55 20.96 -20.37
C PRO A 51 18.52 21.44 -19.28
N PRO A 52 19.73 20.85 -19.22
CA PRO A 52 20.71 21.24 -18.22
C PRO A 52 20.93 22.76 -18.29
N ASN A 53 20.87 23.40 -17.13
CA ASN A 53 21.12 24.82 -16.99
C ASN A 53 22.58 25.11 -17.36
N THR A 54 22.80 25.50 -18.61
CA THR A 54 24.07 26.02 -19.06
C THR A 54 24.21 27.44 -18.52
N THR A 55 24.84 27.57 -17.35
CA THR A 55 25.45 28.85 -16.96
C THR A 55 26.57 29.11 -17.96
N THR A 56 26.26 29.83 -19.03
CA THR A 56 27.27 30.39 -19.93
C THR A 56 28.00 31.46 -19.12
N GLY A 57 29.12 31.06 -18.54
CA GLY A 57 29.99 31.92 -17.77
C GLY A 57 30.45 33.08 -18.64
N VAL A 58 30.18 34.29 -18.14
CA VAL A 58 30.83 35.54 -18.55
C VAL A 58 32.23 35.57 -17.95
#